data_AF-A0A1E3QE65-F1
#
_entry.id   AF-A0A1E3QE65-F1
#
_cell.length_a   1.000
_cell.length_b   1.000
_cell.length_c   1.000
_cell.angle_alpha   90.00
_cell.angle_beta   90.00
_cell.angle_gamma   90.00
#
_symmetry.space_group_name_H-M   'P 1'
#
loop_
_entity.id
_entity.type
_entity.pdbx_description
1 polymer ?
#
loop_
_entity_poly.entity_id
_entity_poly.type
_entity_poly.pdbx_seq_one_letter_code
_entity_poly.pdbx_strand_id
1 'polypeptide(L)'
;MLSYNEYCIENGRASRDVAGIRRKFNSLEPTGDPTCPPEVKRAKEASRMITESVDFGGLDDMDDDDDSWDEQHDEHAEGLDDLDMSASSRHSSTHSEAPAAKRGASEVGAVSKKKNKATVNGVMDSLAAFLDVDKRDERERSSEVIAMYRQQIEHLRQDCRELRKSWTIFAARIDSQFQRERAELAAERDRALQKLLVYELMYGKS
;
A
#
# COMPACT_ATOMS: atom_id res chain seq x y z
N MET A 1 26.30 -14.60 22.76
CA MET A 1 24.98 -14.00 22.47
C MET A 1 24.30 -13.76 23.80
N LEU A 2 23.87 -12.53 24.07
CA LEU A 2 23.03 -12.23 25.23
C LEU A 2 21.67 -12.91 25.06
N SER A 3 21.04 -13.34 26.14
CA SER A 3 19.65 -13.79 26.11
C SER A 3 18.74 -12.61 25.78
N TYR A 4 17.64 -12.83 25.05
CA TYR A 4 16.70 -11.77 24.68
C TYR A 4 16.22 -10.95 25.88
N ASN A 5 15.98 -11.62 27.02
CA ASN A 5 15.54 -10.95 28.24
C ASN A 5 16.64 -10.09 28.88
N GLU A 6 17.93 -10.47 28.76
CA GLU A 6 19.04 -9.65 29.23
C GLU A 6 19.16 -8.37 28.39
N TYR A 7 19.02 -8.50 27.07
CA TYR A 7 18.94 -7.35 26.16
C TYR A 7 17.77 -6.41 26.50
N CYS A 8 16.58 -6.95 26.79
CA CYS A 8 15.44 -6.14 27.16
C CYS A 8 15.70 -5.32 28.44
N ILE A 9 16.29 -5.94 29.46
CA ILE A 9 16.62 -5.27 30.73
C ILE A 9 17.65 -4.16 30.49
N GLU A 10 18.70 -4.42 29.69
CA GLU A 10 19.74 -3.44 29.36
C GLU A 10 19.17 -2.22 28.61
N ASN A 11 18.11 -2.40 27.82
CA ASN A 11 17.47 -1.33 27.05
C ASN A 11 16.23 -0.73 27.74
N GLY A 12 16.02 -0.98 29.04
CA GLY A 12 14.91 -0.44 29.81
C GLY A 12 13.53 -0.96 29.36
N ARG A 13 13.48 -2.10 28.67
CA ARG A 13 12.26 -2.79 28.26
C ARG A 13 11.89 -3.86 29.29
N ALA A 14 10.60 -4.14 29.41
CA ALA A 14 10.12 -5.23 30.27
C ALA A 14 10.62 -6.59 29.77
N SER A 15 11.03 -7.46 30.71
CA SER A 15 11.41 -8.84 30.41
C SER A 15 10.19 -9.64 29.92
N ARG A 16 10.41 -10.54 28.95
CA ARG A 16 9.35 -11.32 28.32
C ARG A 16 9.08 -12.59 29.14
N ASP A 17 7.84 -12.76 29.60
CA ASP A 17 7.39 -13.98 30.29
C ASP A 17 7.11 -15.10 29.28
N VAL A 18 8.13 -15.95 29.08
CA VAL A 18 8.06 -17.11 28.18
C VAL A 18 6.99 -18.11 28.63
N ALA A 19 6.77 -18.27 29.94
CA ALA A 19 5.78 -19.19 30.46
C ALA A 19 4.36 -18.68 30.19
N GLY A 20 4.14 -17.37 30.36
CA GLY A 20 2.89 -16.70 30.01
C GLY A 20 2.56 -16.81 28.53
N ILE A 21 3.54 -16.61 27.64
CA ILE A 21 3.37 -16.76 26.19
C ILE A 21 3.02 -18.19 25.82
N ARG A 22 3.78 -19.17 26.35
CA ARG A 22 3.49 -20.59 26.08
C ARG A 22 2.10 -20.98 26.56
N ARG A 23 1.67 -20.46 27.71
CA ARG A 23 0.31 -20.69 28.23
C ARG A 23 -0.76 -20.10 27.33
N LYS A 24 -0.58 -18.86 26.85
CA LYS A 24 -1.50 -18.21 25.91
C LYS A 24 -1.57 -18.98 24.59
N PHE A 25 -0.43 -19.35 24.03
CA PHE A 25 -0.35 -20.14 22.79
C PHE A 25 -1.07 -21.48 22.92
N ASN A 26 -0.83 -22.21 24.01
CA ASN A 26 -1.48 -23.49 24.25
C ASN A 26 -2.99 -23.36 24.58
N SER A 27 -3.45 -22.18 25.00
CA SER A 27 -4.87 -21.92 25.26
C SER A 27 -5.66 -21.50 24.03
N LEU A 28 -4.98 -21.14 22.94
CA LEU A 28 -5.63 -20.82 21.68
C LEU A 28 -5.97 -22.13 20.98
N GLU A 29 -7.26 -22.42 20.87
CA GLU A 29 -7.74 -23.41 19.91
C GLU A 29 -7.49 -22.86 18.50
N PRO A 30 -7.07 -23.69 17.53
CA PRO A 30 -6.93 -23.23 16.15
C PRO A 30 -8.27 -22.67 15.69
N THR A 31 -8.37 -21.36 15.48
CA THR A 31 -9.62 -20.67 15.10
C THR A 31 -10.07 -20.99 13.67
N GLY A 32 -9.46 -21.99 13.03
CA GLY A 32 -9.69 -22.36 11.64
C GLY A 32 -10.34 -23.74 11.52
N ASP A 33 -11.17 -23.89 10.49
CA ASP A 33 -11.61 -25.21 10.03
C ASP A 33 -10.36 -26.04 9.67
N PRO A 34 -10.19 -27.26 10.23
CA PRO A 34 -9.06 -28.14 9.85
C PRO A 34 -9.07 -28.50 8.36
N THR A 35 -10.22 -28.32 7.71
CA THR A 35 -10.40 -28.60 6.29
C THR A 35 -10.18 -27.33 5.49
N CYS A 36 -8.99 -27.21 4.90
CA CYS A 36 -8.70 -26.12 3.97
C CYS A 36 -9.66 -26.19 2.74
N PRO A 37 -10.43 -25.12 2.44
CA PRO A 37 -11.35 -25.10 1.31
C PRO A 37 -10.67 -25.41 -0.02
N PRO A 38 -11.35 -26.08 -0.97
CA PRO A 38 -10.75 -26.49 -2.24
C PRO A 38 -10.31 -25.30 -3.11
N GLU A 39 -10.92 -24.13 -2.92
CA GLU A 39 -10.51 -22.88 -3.58
C GLU A 39 -9.14 -22.39 -3.08
N VAL A 40 -8.91 -22.42 -1.77
CA VAL A 40 -7.65 -22.01 -1.16
C VAL A 40 -6.52 -22.96 -1.56
N LYS A 41 -6.79 -24.28 -1.61
CA LYS A 41 -5.81 -25.27 -2.10
C LYS A 41 -5.39 -25.00 -3.54
N ARG A 42 -6.37 -24.76 -4.43
CA ARG A 42 -6.11 -24.44 -5.84
C ARG A 42 -5.35 -23.12 -6.01
N ALA A 43 -5.69 -22.10 -5.24
CA ALA A 43 -4.99 -20.82 -5.25
C ALA A 43 -3.53 -20.99 -4.82
N LYS A 44 -3.27 -21.71 -3.72
CA LYS A 44 -1.91 -21.96 -3.23
C LYS A 44 -1.07 -22.78 -4.23
N GLU A 45 -1.69 -23.76 -4.88
CA GLU A 45 -1.04 -24.53 -5.93
C GLU A 45 -0.69 -23.67 -7.16
N ALA A 46 -1.59 -22.79 -7.59
CA ALA A 46 -1.33 -21.84 -8.65
C ALA A 46 -0.20 -20.86 -8.29
N SER A 47 -0.20 -20.31 -7.08
CA SER A 47 0.89 -19.45 -6.59
C SER A 47 2.23 -20.17 -6.62
N ARG A 48 2.29 -21.44 -6.17
CA ARG A 48 3.53 -22.23 -6.22
C ARG A 48 4.04 -22.43 -7.64
N MET A 49 3.15 -22.74 -8.59
CA MET A 49 3.53 -22.89 -10.01
C MET A 49 4.07 -21.58 -10.59
N ILE A 50 3.50 -20.44 -10.19
CA ILE A 50 3.99 -19.13 -10.61
C ILE A 50 5.40 -18.90 -10.04
N THR A 51 5.60 -19.05 -8.73
CA THR A 51 6.91 -18.84 -8.10
C THR A 51 7.98 -19.75 -8.71
N GLU A 52 7.69 -21.04 -8.88
CA GLU A 52 8.60 -22.01 -9.51
C GLU A 52 8.94 -21.63 -10.96
N SER A 53 7.97 -21.11 -11.71
CA SER A 53 8.20 -20.65 -13.09
C SER A 53 9.00 -19.34 -13.18
N VAL A 54 8.95 -18.51 -12.13
CA VAL A 54 9.63 -17.21 -12.05
C VAL A 54 11.07 -17.35 -11.56
N ASP A 55 11.38 -18.39 -10.78
CA ASP A 55 12.72 -18.69 -10.26
C ASP A 55 13.75 -19.18 -11.29
N PHE A 56 13.39 -19.25 -12.57
CA PHE A 56 14.35 -19.53 -13.65
C PHE A 56 15.31 -18.36 -13.95
N GLY A 57 15.31 -17.33 -13.11
CA GLY A 57 16.10 -16.10 -13.21
C GLY A 57 17.14 -15.89 -12.12
N GLY A 58 17.76 -16.96 -11.57
CA GLY A 58 19.08 -16.91 -10.93
C GLY A 58 19.29 -15.80 -9.89
N LEU A 59 18.53 -15.82 -8.79
CA LEU A 59 18.99 -15.24 -7.54
C LEU A 59 19.08 -16.36 -6.52
N ASP A 60 20.26 -16.43 -5.93
CA ASP A 60 20.74 -17.47 -5.03
C ASP A 60 19.79 -17.66 -3.84
N ASP A 61 19.57 -18.93 -3.57
CA ASP A 61 18.78 -19.54 -2.51
C ASP A 61 19.28 -19.06 -1.14
N MET A 62 18.60 -18.07 -0.57
CA MET A 62 18.61 -17.79 0.86
C MET A 62 17.15 -17.86 1.30
N ASP A 63 16.75 -19.04 1.77
CA ASP A 63 15.58 -19.25 2.63
C ASP A 63 15.60 -18.18 3.74
N ASP A 64 14.87 -17.09 3.53
CA ASP A 64 14.51 -16.14 4.57
C ASP A 64 13.01 -16.30 4.78
N ASP A 65 12.66 -17.10 5.79
CA ASP A 65 11.33 -17.24 6.38
C ASP A 65 10.92 -15.87 6.97
N ASP A 66 10.56 -14.92 6.11
CA ASP A 66 10.04 -13.61 6.51
C ASP A 66 8.50 -13.61 6.42
N ASP A 67 7.87 -14.30 7.37
CA ASP A 67 6.44 -14.13 7.70
C ASP A 67 6.23 -12.79 8.45
N SER A 68 6.65 -11.67 7.85
CA SER A 68 6.33 -10.32 8.31
C SER A 68 5.05 -9.82 7.63
N TRP A 69 3.91 -10.38 8.03
CA TRP A 69 2.61 -9.74 7.80
C TRP A 69 2.05 -9.18 9.11
N ASP A 70 1.85 -7.86 9.04
CA ASP A 70 0.76 -7.12 9.68
C ASP A 70 1.05 -6.44 11.03
N GLU A 71 1.45 -5.16 10.98
CA GLU A 71 1.05 -4.20 12.01
C GLU A 71 1.20 -2.73 11.53
N GLN A 72 0.17 -2.20 10.86
CA GLN A 72 -0.17 -0.78 10.98
C GLN A 72 -1.62 -0.64 11.45
N HIS A 73 -1.72 -0.78 12.77
CA HIS A 73 -2.66 -0.17 13.70
C HIS A 73 -3.51 0.98 13.13
N ASP A 74 -4.82 0.75 13.10
CA ASP A 74 -5.85 1.77 13.32
C ASP A 74 -6.42 1.50 14.72
N GLU A 75 -6.35 2.47 15.64
CA GLU A 75 -7.51 3.03 16.37
C GLU A 75 -7.16 3.76 17.69
N HIS A 76 -7.52 5.07 17.75
CA HIS A 76 -8.06 5.87 18.88
C HIS A 76 -7.31 5.91 20.24
N ALA A 77 -7.22 6.99 21.04
CA ALA A 77 -7.68 8.38 21.07
C ALA A 77 -6.98 9.09 22.28
N GLU A 78 -7.28 10.38 22.45
CA GLU A 78 -7.12 11.23 23.66
C GLU A 78 -5.80 12.05 23.84
N GLY A 79 -5.92 13.38 23.69
CA GLY A 79 -5.55 14.30 24.78
C GLY A 79 -4.34 15.24 24.63
N LEU A 80 -4.64 16.48 24.22
CA LEU A 80 -4.15 17.77 24.74
C LEU A 80 -2.92 18.50 24.13
N ASP A 81 -3.27 19.74 23.73
CA ASP A 81 -2.58 21.02 23.85
C ASP A 81 -1.51 21.47 22.84
N ASP A 82 -1.90 22.53 22.12
CA ASP A 82 -1.17 23.71 21.66
C ASP A 82 0.26 23.53 21.15
N LEU A 83 0.49 23.87 19.88
CA LEU A 83 1.47 24.89 19.48
C LEU A 83 1.27 25.30 18.01
N ASP A 84 0.98 26.60 17.85
CA ASP A 84 1.11 27.42 16.65
C ASP A 84 2.50 27.26 16.00
N MET A 85 2.54 27.08 14.68
CA MET A 85 3.64 27.57 13.84
C MET A 85 3.19 27.61 12.37
N SER A 86 2.77 28.79 11.93
CA SER A 86 2.89 29.21 10.54
C SER A 86 4.35 29.24 10.10
N ALA A 87 4.71 28.61 8.98
CA ALA A 87 5.52 29.23 7.92
C ALA A 87 5.85 28.26 6.78
N SER A 88 5.32 28.62 5.61
CA SER A 88 5.96 28.59 4.29
C SER A 88 7.47 28.24 4.26
N SER A 89 7.86 27.25 3.45
CA SER A 89 9.09 27.37 2.66
C SER A 89 9.06 26.48 1.43
N ARG A 90 9.08 27.15 0.28
CA ARG A 90 9.28 26.60 -1.06
C ARG A 90 10.77 26.33 -1.27
N HIS A 91 11.12 25.19 -1.87
CA HIS A 91 12.40 24.96 -2.54
C HIS A 91 12.03 24.16 -3.81
N SER A 92 11.99 24.71 -5.03
CA SER A 92 13.07 25.29 -5.83
C SER A 92 14.29 24.37 -5.94
N SER A 93 14.28 23.48 -6.93
CA SER A 93 15.49 23.14 -7.69
C SER A 93 15.13 22.82 -9.14
N THR A 94 15.20 23.87 -9.95
CA THR A 94 15.56 23.77 -11.36
C THR A 94 17.05 23.49 -11.43
N HIS A 95 17.49 22.43 -12.10
CA HIS A 95 18.72 22.49 -12.90
C HIS A 95 18.68 21.45 -14.02
N SER A 96 18.85 22.00 -15.21
CA SER A 96 18.98 21.39 -16.52
C SER A 96 20.13 20.39 -16.62
N GLU A 97 20.04 19.50 -17.61
CA GLU A 97 20.96 19.39 -18.77
C GLU A 97 21.26 17.94 -19.16
N ALA A 98 20.84 17.60 -20.38
CA ALA A 98 21.43 16.54 -21.16
C ALA A 98 22.90 16.86 -21.45
N PRO A 99 23.72 15.82 -21.69
CA PRO A 99 24.65 15.93 -22.79
C PRO A 99 24.65 14.73 -23.73
N ALA A 100 24.86 15.09 -24.98
CA ALA A 100 24.99 14.25 -26.14
C ALA A 100 26.26 13.38 -26.11
N ALA A 101 26.12 12.24 -26.79
CA ALA A 101 27.09 11.55 -27.64
C ALA A 101 28.57 11.94 -27.48
N LYS A 102 29.39 10.96 -27.07
CA LYS A 102 30.76 10.79 -27.57
C LYS A 102 31.04 9.32 -27.90
N ARG A 103 31.32 9.12 -29.19
CA ARG A 103 31.98 7.95 -29.77
C ARG A 103 33.40 7.82 -29.20
N GLY A 104 33.86 6.58 -29.01
CA GLY A 104 35.31 6.31 -28.94
C GLY A 104 35.71 4.95 -28.36
N ALA A 105 35.77 3.94 -29.23
CA ALA A 105 36.83 2.91 -29.32
C ALA A 105 37.14 1.96 -28.13
N SER A 106 36.72 0.69 -28.35
CA SER A 106 37.56 -0.52 -28.37
C SER A 106 38.46 -0.85 -27.17
N GLU A 107 38.08 -1.89 -26.42
CA GLU A 107 39.04 -2.86 -25.89
C GLU A 107 38.55 -4.29 -26.10
N VAL A 108 39.49 -5.11 -26.58
CA VAL A 108 39.30 -6.42 -27.21
C VAL A 108 39.47 -7.50 -26.14
N GLY A 109 38.36 -8.11 -25.70
CA GLY A 109 38.35 -9.32 -24.88
C GLY A 109 38.12 -10.56 -25.72
N ALA A 110 39.12 -11.43 -25.78
CA ALA A 110 39.15 -12.62 -26.64
C ALA A 110 38.31 -13.80 -26.12
N VAL A 111 37.95 -14.69 -27.06
CA VAL A 111 37.51 -16.10 -26.87
C VAL A 111 36.08 -16.29 -26.34
N SER A 112 35.09 -16.56 -27.21
CA SER A 112 34.87 -17.93 -27.69
C SER A 112 34.12 -17.97 -29.03
N LYS A 113 34.76 -18.57 -30.04
CA LYS A 113 34.12 -18.94 -31.30
C LYS A 113 33.22 -20.15 -31.08
N LYS A 114 31.90 -19.96 -30.97
CA LYS A 114 30.90 -21.00 -31.28
C LYS A 114 29.51 -20.39 -31.57
N LYS A 115 29.15 -20.40 -32.87
CA LYS A 115 27.81 -20.39 -33.47
C LYS A 115 26.94 -19.10 -33.42
N ASN A 116 27.37 -18.05 -34.13
CA ASN A 116 26.48 -16.96 -34.61
C ASN A 116 25.68 -17.34 -35.89
N LYS A 117 25.24 -18.60 -36.03
CA LYS A 117 24.46 -19.07 -37.19
C LYS A 117 22.95 -19.20 -36.89
N ALA A 118 22.51 -18.82 -35.69
CA ALA A 118 21.10 -18.84 -35.28
C ALA A 118 20.40 -17.47 -35.42
N THR A 119 21.16 -16.37 -35.49
CA THR A 119 20.62 -15.01 -35.40
C THR A 119 19.86 -14.56 -36.66
N VAL A 120 20.25 -15.03 -37.85
CA VAL A 120 19.57 -14.69 -39.12
C VAL A 120 18.30 -15.53 -39.32
N ASN A 121 18.29 -16.78 -38.85
CA ASN A 121 17.13 -17.65 -38.95
C ASN A 121 15.98 -17.14 -38.05
N GLY A 122 16.28 -16.69 -36.83
CA GLY A 122 15.25 -16.15 -35.92
C GLY A 122 14.55 -14.88 -36.43
N VAL A 123 15.25 -14.03 -37.20
CA VAL A 123 14.63 -12.85 -37.83
C VAL A 123 13.68 -13.26 -38.95
N MET A 124 14.07 -14.23 -39.78
CA MET A 124 13.21 -14.76 -40.84
C MET A 124 12.00 -15.51 -40.28
N ASP A 125 12.17 -16.26 -39.19
CA ASP A 125 11.07 -16.94 -38.50
C ASP A 125 10.09 -15.94 -37.85
N SER A 126 10.61 -14.82 -37.30
CA SER A 126 9.79 -13.73 -36.79
C SER A 126 9.04 -13.00 -37.90
N LEU A 127 9.67 -12.82 -39.06
CA LEU A 127 9.03 -12.26 -40.25
C LEU A 127 7.94 -13.19 -40.77
N ALA A 128 8.21 -14.50 -40.83
CA ALA A 128 7.25 -15.51 -41.24
C ALA A 128 6.04 -15.55 -40.29
N ALA A 129 6.27 -15.50 -38.97
CA ALA A 129 5.21 -15.39 -37.98
C ALA A 129 4.44 -14.06 -38.02
N PHE A 130 5.07 -12.98 -38.50
CA PHE A 130 4.40 -11.71 -38.70
C PHE A 130 3.49 -11.70 -39.95
N LEU A 131 3.92 -12.38 -41.02
CA LEU A 131 3.19 -12.52 -42.27
C LEU A 131 2.13 -13.64 -42.25
N ASP A 132 2.17 -14.52 -41.25
CA ASP A 132 1.17 -15.55 -40.99
C ASP A 132 -0.20 -14.92 -40.68
N VAL A 133 -1.16 -15.11 -41.59
CA VAL A 133 -2.49 -14.48 -41.57
C VAL A 133 -3.29 -14.95 -40.35
N ASP A 134 -3.26 -16.23 -40.02
CA ASP A 134 -4.02 -16.79 -38.90
C ASP A 134 -3.54 -16.20 -37.56
N LYS A 135 -2.22 -16.03 -37.41
CA LYS A 135 -1.63 -15.38 -36.23
C LYS A 135 -1.90 -13.88 -36.18
N ARG A 136 -2.07 -13.23 -37.32
CA ARG A 136 -2.47 -11.82 -37.37
C ARG A 136 -3.91 -11.66 -36.90
N ASP A 137 -4.83 -12.47 -37.40
CA ASP A 137 -6.24 -12.43 -37.01
C ASP A 137 -6.42 -12.73 -35.52
N GLU A 138 -5.66 -13.69 -34.98
CA GLU A 138 -5.70 -14.00 -33.55
C GLU A 138 -5.16 -12.83 -32.70
N ARG A 139 -4.10 -12.16 -33.15
CA ARG A 139 -3.61 -10.94 -32.50
C ARG A 139 -4.65 -9.82 -32.54
N GLU A 140 -5.36 -9.66 -33.65
CA GLU A 140 -6.41 -8.64 -33.79
C GLU A 140 -7.57 -8.92 -32.82
N ARG A 141 -8.07 -10.16 -32.76
CA ARG A 141 -9.08 -10.57 -31.77
C ARG A 141 -8.60 -10.35 -30.33
N SER A 142 -7.36 -10.74 -30.02
CA SER A 142 -6.79 -10.50 -28.69
C SER A 142 -6.69 -9.01 -28.36
N SER A 143 -6.35 -8.18 -29.36
CA SER A 143 -6.24 -6.73 -29.22
C SER A 143 -7.61 -6.10 -28.96
N GLU A 144 -8.66 -6.56 -29.64
CA GLU A 144 -10.04 -6.11 -29.40
C GLU A 144 -10.49 -6.42 -27.97
N VAL A 145 -10.24 -7.64 -27.50
CA VAL A 145 -10.57 -8.05 -26.12
C VAL A 145 -9.80 -7.20 -25.12
N ILE A 146 -8.50 -6.97 -25.35
CA ILE A 146 -7.67 -6.09 -24.51
C ILE A 146 -8.21 -4.65 -24.52
N ALA A 147 -8.61 -4.13 -25.68
CA ALA A 147 -9.16 -2.77 -25.80
C ALA A 147 -10.48 -2.63 -25.01
N MET A 148 -11.36 -3.64 -25.09
CA MET A 148 -12.59 -3.68 -24.31
C MET A 148 -12.32 -3.67 -22.81
N TYR A 149 -11.41 -4.53 -22.31
CA TYR A 149 -11.08 -4.55 -20.88
C TYR A 149 -10.42 -3.23 -20.43
N ARG A 150 -9.58 -2.61 -21.26
CA ARG A 150 -9.01 -1.28 -20.98
C ARG A 150 -10.11 -0.23 -20.82
N GLN A 151 -11.12 -0.25 -21.68
CA GLN A 151 -12.26 0.66 -21.59
C GLN A 151 -13.07 0.43 -20.30
N GLN A 152 -13.34 -0.83 -19.95
CA GLN A 152 -14.02 -1.17 -18.69
C GLN A 152 -13.24 -0.69 -17.46
N ILE A 153 -11.91 -0.88 -17.45
CA ILE A 153 -11.05 -0.40 -16.37
C ILE A 153 -11.13 1.13 -16.25
N GLU A 154 -11.11 1.86 -17.37
CA GLU A 154 -11.18 3.31 -17.32
C GLU A 154 -12.54 3.81 -16.84
N HIS A 155 -13.63 3.14 -17.23
CA HIS A 155 -14.97 3.43 -16.70
C HIS A 155 -15.02 3.23 -15.18
N LEU A 156 -14.56 2.08 -14.68
CA LEU A 156 -14.52 1.80 -13.24
C LEU A 156 -13.66 2.81 -12.49
N ARG A 157 -12.54 3.26 -13.08
CA ARG A 157 -11.70 4.32 -12.51
C ARG A 157 -12.45 5.65 -12.44
N GLN A 158 -13.22 6.00 -13.46
CA GLN A 158 -14.06 7.19 -13.44
C GLN A 158 -15.11 7.11 -12.34
N ASP A 159 -15.83 6.01 -12.23
CA ASP A 159 -16.84 5.79 -11.18
C ASP A 159 -16.22 5.91 -9.79
N CYS A 160 -15.05 5.32 -9.57
CA CYS A 160 -14.30 5.45 -8.32
C CYS A 160 -13.96 6.92 -8.00
N ARG A 161 -13.56 7.71 -9.01
CA ARG A 161 -13.25 9.15 -8.83
C ARG A 161 -14.52 9.93 -8.47
N GLU A 162 -15.64 9.65 -9.12
CA GLU A 162 -16.91 10.31 -8.85
C GLU A 162 -17.46 9.96 -7.46
N LEU A 163 -17.41 8.68 -7.09
CA LEU A 163 -17.82 8.23 -5.76
C LEU A 163 -16.99 8.89 -4.68
N ARG A 164 -15.66 8.96 -4.83
CA ARG A 164 -14.79 9.68 -3.88
C ARG A 164 -15.14 11.16 -3.75
N LYS A 165 -15.39 11.85 -4.87
CA LYS A 165 -15.84 13.26 -4.83
C LYS A 165 -17.15 13.41 -4.08
N SER A 166 -18.12 12.52 -4.35
CA SER A 166 -19.41 12.55 -3.67
C SER A 166 -19.26 12.30 -2.16
N TRP A 167 -18.39 11.37 -1.77
CA TRP A 167 -18.07 11.08 -0.38
C TRP A 167 -17.45 12.29 0.32
N THR A 168 -16.48 12.96 -0.30
CA THR A 168 -15.87 14.17 0.27
C THR A 168 -16.90 15.28 0.50
N ILE A 169 -17.82 15.48 -0.44
CA ILE A 169 -18.90 16.48 -0.31
C ILE A 169 -19.86 16.10 0.83
N PHE A 170 -20.22 14.81 0.91
CA PHE A 170 -21.10 14.31 1.97
C PHE A 170 -20.46 14.45 3.35
N ALA A 171 -19.21 14.03 3.50
CA ALA A 171 -18.44 14.18 4.74
C ALA A 171 -18.37 15.64 5.18
N ALA A 172 -17.99 16.56 4.27
CA ALA A 172 -17.95 17.99 4.57
C ALA A 172 -19.32 18.57 4.98
N ARG A 173 -20.42 18.03 4.45
CA ARG A 173 -21.77 18.44 4.86
C ARG A 173 -22.08 17.99 6.28
N ILE A 174 -21.75 16.75 6.63
CA ILE A 174 -21.94 16.19 7.98
C ILE A 174 -21.10 16.98 8.99
N ASP A 175 -19.83 17.23 8.69
CA ASP A 175 -18.96 18.06 9.53
C ASP A 175 -19.53 19.47 9.72
N SER A 176 -20.04 20.09 8.66
CA SER A 176 -20.69 21.40 8.75
C SER A 176 -21.94 21.38 9.65
N GLN A 177 -22.71 20.29 9.66
CA GLN A 177 -23.85 20.14 10.56
C GLN A 177 -23.40 20.03 12.01
N PHE A 178 -22.44 19.15 12.30
CA PHE A 178 -21.91 18.99 13.66
C PHE A 178 -21.29 20.29 14.19
N GLN A 179 -20.58 21.04 13.35
CA GLN A 179 -20.03 22.34 13.76
C GLN A 179 -21.11 23.38 14.06
N ARG A 180 -22.24 23.37 13.32
CA ARG A 180 -23.38 24.25 13.62
C ARG A 180 -24.03 23.88 14.94
N GLU A 181 -24.35 22.61 15.15
CA GLU A 181 -24.95 22.14 16.40
C GLU A 181 -24.06 22.44 17.61
N ARG A 182 -22.75 22.22 17.47
CA ARG A 182 -21.77 22.56 18.51
C ARG A 182 -21.73 24.06 18.79
N ALA A 183 -21.80 24.90 17.76
CA ALA A 183 -21.84 26.36 17.91
C ALA A 183 -23.16 26.84 18.56
N GLU A 184 -24.29 26.23 18.22
CA GLU A 184 -25.60 26.51 18.82
C GLU A 184 -25.62 26.14 20.31
N LEU A 185 -25.15 24.94 20.66
CA LEU A 185 -25.03 24.51 22.06
C LEU A 185 -24.09 25.40 22.87
N ALA A 186 -22.97 25.84 22.28
CA ALA A 186 -22.07 26.78 22.93
C ALA A 186 -22.77 28.13 23.19
N ALA A 187 -23.51 28.65 22.22
CA ALA A 187 -24.27 29.88 22.38
C ALA A 187 -25.39 29.75 23.43
N GLU A 188 -26.06 28.60 23.50
CA GLU A 188 -27.07 28.32 24.54
C GLU A 188 -26.47 28.24 25.94
N ARG A 189 -25.33 27.54 26.09
CA ARG A 189 -24.56 27.51 27.34
C ARG A 189 -24.21 28.92 27.79
N ASP A 190 -23.69 29.75 26.90
CA ASP A 190 -23.29 31.11 27.23
C ASP A 190 -24.49 31.98 27.62
N ARG A 191 -25.64 31.85 26.94
CA ARG A 191 -26.89 32.51 27.35
C ARG A 191 -27.37 32.04 28.73
N ALA A 192 -27.24 30.75 29.04
CA ALA A 192 -27.64 30.21 30.34
C ALA A 192 -26.74 30.75 31.47
N LEU A 193 -25.42 30.81 31.24
CA LEU A 193 -24.47 31.41 32.17
C LEU A 193 -24.75 32.89 32.40
N GLN A 194 -25.06 33.65 31.36
CA GLN A 194 -25.47 35.06 31.48
C GLN A 194 -26.73 35.21 32.34
N LYS A 195 -27.75 34.37 32.13
CA LYS A 195 -28.96 34.38 32.96
C LYS A 195 -28.63 34.09 34.43
N LEU A 196 -27.79 33.08 34.68
CA LEU A 196 -27.37 32.69 36.03
C LEU A 196 -26.65 33.84 36.73
N LEU A 197 -25.69 34.49 36.04
CA LEU A 197 -24.97 35.66 36.56
C LEU A 197 -25.94 36.79 36.95
N VAL A 198 -26.94 37.07 36.12
CA VAL A 198 -27.96 38.09 36.43
C VAL A 198 -28.79 37.69 37.65
N TYR A 199 -29.18 36.42 37.77
CA TYR A 199 -29.89 35.92 38.96
C TYR A 199 -29.05 36.04 40.23
N GLU A 200 -27.76 35.70 40.18
CA GLU A 200 -26.83 35.88 41.29
C GLU A 200 -26.69 37.35 41.69
N LEU A 201 -26.60 38.27 40.73
CA LEU A 201 -26.53 39.71 41.03
C LEU A 201 -27.83 40.25 41.66
N MET A 202 -29.00 39.73 41.27
CA MET A 202 -30.29 40.19 41.80
C MET A 202 -30.64 39.59 43.18
N TYR A 203 -30.27 38.34 43.43
CA TYR A 203 -30.77 37.57 44.57
C TYR A 203 -29.68 36.93 45.44
N GLY A 204 -28.42 36.99 45.02
CA GLY A 204 -27.28 36.56 45.82
C GLY A 204 -27.12 37.47 47.03
N LYS A 205 -27.63 37.02 48.18
CA LYS A 205 -27.37 37.68 49.47
C LYS A 205 -25.87 37.52 49.77
N SER A 206 -25.16 38.65 49.86
CA SER A 206 -23.87 38.74 50.57
C SER A 206 -24.02 38.33 52.02
#